data_AF-A0A957L8K6-F1
#
_entry.id   AF-A0A957L8K6-F1
#
_cell.length_a   1.000
_cell.length_b   1.000
_cell.length_c   1.000
_cell.angle_alpha   90.00
_cell.angle_beta   90.00
_cell.angle_gamma   90.00
#
_symmetry.space_group_name_H-M   'P 1'
#
loop_
_entity.id
_entity.type
_entity.pdbx_description
1 polymer ?
#
loop_
_entity_poly.entity_id
_entity_poly.type
_entity_poly.pdbx_seq_one_letter_code
_entity_poly.pdbx_strand_id
1 'polypeptide(L)'
;MEEVQLLTSAPLGETAVSVPAETIALQVSGQRLATSWGGELYLPLDERPQAEAQSVQLIAIPYFLWGNRGMNSMRIWVPQAQ
;
A
#
# COMPACT_ATOMS: atom_id res chain seq x y z
N MET A 1 2.76 -3.74 -10.67
CA MET A 1 2.31 -2.85 -9.58
C MET A 1 2.25 -3.73 -8.34
N GLU A 2 2.89 -3.33 -7.23
CA GLU A 2 2.92 -4.18 -6.02
C GLU A 2 1.54 -4.28 -5.37
N GLU A 3 1.13 -5.50 -5.01
CA GLU A 3 -0.11 -5.73 -4.27
C GLU A 3 0.19 -5.45 -2.79
N VAL A 4 -0.37 -4.35 -2.28
CA VAL A 4 -0.20 -3.92 -0.90
C VAL A 4 -1.58 -3.79 -0.28
N GLN A 5 -1.70 -4.28 0.96
CA GLN A 5 -2.91 -4.27 1.75
C GLN A 5 -2.65 -3.62 3.12
N LEU A 6 -3.64 -2.93 3.67
CA LEU A 6 -3.54 -2.25 4.97
C LEU A 6 -4.02 -3.16 6.10
N LEU A 7 -3.30 -3.16 7.21
CA LEU A 7 -3.73 -3.77 8.47
C LEU A 7 -4.51 -2.73 9.28
N THR A 8 -5.82 -2.65 9.04
CA THR A 8 -6.70 -1.62 9.68
C THR A 8 -6.95 -1.85 11.17
N SER A 9 -6.61 -3.05 11.69
CA SER A 9 -6.63 -3.37 13.11
C SER A 9 -5.41 -2.83 13.87
N ALA A 10 -4.33 -2.50 13.17
CA ALA A 10 -3.14 -1.91 13.77
C ALA A 10 -3.32 -0.40 13.98
N PRO A 11 -2.71 0.18 15.03
CA PRO A 11 -2.76 1.62 15.26
C PRO A 11 -2.07 2.39 14.14
N LEU A 12 -2.55 3.61 13.88
CA LEU A 12 -1.90 4.56 12.99
C LEU A 12 -0.80 5.31 13.75
N GLY A 13 0.34 5.51 13.09
CA GLY A 13 1.37 6.46 13.52
C GLY A 13 1.29 7.75 12.73
N GLU A 14 1.85 8.81 13.28
CA GLU A 14 2.08 10.07 12.58
C GLU A 14 3.57 10.30 12.41
N THR A 15 3.96 10.87 11.27
CA THR A 15 5.35 11.25 11.03
C THR A 15 5.43 12.50 10.16
N ALA A 16 6.41 13.35 10.43
CA ALA A 16 6.66 14.51 9.58
C ALA A 16 7.34 14.06 8.28
N VAL A 17 6.86 14.57 7.15
CA VAL A 17 7.52 14.40 5.85
C VAL A 17 7.66 15.74 5.15
N SER A 18 8.76 15.88 4.39
CA SER A 18 9.00 17.07 3.57
C SER A 18 8.70 16.73 2.11
N VAL A 19 7.53 17.18 1.66
CA VAL A 19 7.07 16.99 0.28
C VAL A 19 6.19 18.17 -0.12
N PRO A 20 6.57 18.98 -1.11
CA PRO A 20 7.60 20.04 -1.12
C PRO A 20 7.56 21.06 0.06
N ALA A 21 6.64 20.91 1.00
CA ALA A 21 6.62 21.61 2.28
C ALA A 21 6.55 20.58 3.42
N GLU A 22 6.76 21.01 4.66
CA GLU A 22 6.57 20.13 5.83
C GLU A 22 5.08 19.83 6.05
N THR A 23 4.78 18.56 6.27
CA THR A 23 3.41 18.09 6.53
C THR A 23 3.41 16.85 7.40
N ILE A 24 2.23 16.49 7.92
CA ILE A 24 2.01 15.23 8.60
C ILE A 24 1.63 14.15 7.59
N ALA A 25 2.35 13.04 7.62
CA ALA A 25 2.00 11.80 6.96
C ALA A 25 1.59 10.75 7.99
N LEU A 26 0.81 9.78 7.54
CA LEU A 26 0.41 8.64 8.37
C LEU A 26 1.34 7.47 8.12
N GLN A 27 1.84 6.88 9.20
CA GLN A 27 2.50 5.59 9.19
C GLN A 27 1.43 4.50 9.36
N VAL A 28 1.24 3.68 8.34
CA VAL A 28 0.23 2.62 8.33
C VAL A 28 0.88 1.25 8.16
N SER A 29 0.62 0.33 9.08
CA SER A 29 1.06 -1.06 8.96
C SER A 29 0.31 -1.77 7.83
N GLY A 30 1.01 -2.61 7.08
CA GLY A 30 0.40 -3.35 5.99
C GLY A 30 1.18 -4.61 5.62
N GLN A 31 0.69 -5.27 4.59
CA GLN A 31 1.29 -6.46 4.02
C GLN A 31 1.48 -6.25 2.52
N ARG A 32 2.63 -6.66 2.00
CA ARG A 32 2.88 -6.75 0.57
C ARG A 32 2.76 -8.21 0.15
N LEU A 33 1.94 -8.47 -0.85
CA LEU A 33 1.72 -9.80 -1.40
C LEU A 33 2.57 -10.00 -2.65
N ALA A 34 3.32 -11.08 -2.69
CA ALA A 34 3.96 -11.57 -3.92
C ALA A 34 2.90 -12.25 -4.82
N THR A 35 2.16 -11.46 -5.60
CA THR A 35 1.12 -12.01 -6.48
C THR A 35 1.71 -12.49 -7.79
N SER A 36 1.47 -13.76 -8.14
CA SER A 36 1.71 -14.29 -9.49
C SER A 36 0.38 -14.74 -10.07
N TRP A 37 -0.10 -14.02 -11.08
CA TRP A 37 -1.30 -14.41 -11.82
C TRP A 37 -1.01 -15.44 -12.91
N GLY A 38 0.26 -15.81 -13.13
CA GLY A 38 0.64 -16.83 -14.12
C GLY A 38 0.29 -16.50 -15.58
N GLY A 39 -0.14 -15.26 -15.88
CA GLY A 39 -0.65 -14.86 -17.19
C GLY A 39 -2.17 -14.97 -17.35
N GLU A 40 -2.87 -15.51 -16.35
CA GLU A 40 -4.32 -15.65 -16.34
C GLU A 40 -5.01 -14.37 -15.84
N LEU A 41 -6.14 -14.02 -16.45
CA LEU A 41 -6.94 -12.87 -16.04
C LEU A 41 -7.88 -13.21 -14.86
N TYR A 42 -8.31 -14.47 -14.78
CA TYR A 42 -9.26 -14.94 -13.78
C TYR A 42 -8.73 -16.24 -13.18
N LEU A 43 -8.76 -16.31 -11.84
CA LEU A 43 -8.44 -17.52 -11.08
C LEU A 43 -9.57 -17.77 -10.08
N PRO A 44 -9.94 -19.03 -9.82
CA PRO A 44 -10.75 -19.38 -8.67
C PRO A 44 -10.13 -18.83 -7.38
N LEU A 45 -10.96 -18.39 -6.43
CA LEU A 45 -10.48 -17.71 -5.23
C LEU A 45 -9.63 -18.62 -4.34
N ASP A 46 -9.97 -19.90 -4.30
CA ASP A 46 -9.27 -20.98 -3.61
C ASP A 46 -7.97 -21.42 -4.30
N GLU A 47 -7.85 -21.19 -5.60
CA GLU A 47 -6.64 -21.45 -6.39
C GLU A 47 -5.70 -20.23 -6.46
N ARG A 48 -6.12 -19.10 -5.89
CA ARG A 48 -5.27 -17.92 -5.82
C ARG A 48 -4.02 -18.29 -5.01
N PRO A 49 -2.80 -18.15 -5.58
CA PRO A 49 -1.58 -18.47 -4.86
C PRO A 49 -1.59 -17.73 -3.53
N GLN A 50 -1.42 -18.46 -2.42
CA GLN A 50 -1.25 -17.87 -1.11
C GLN A 50 0.08 -17.14 -1.13
N ALA A 51 0.04 -15.90 -1.60
CA ALA A 51 1.19 -15.05 -1.78
C ALA A 51 1.89 -14.91 -0.43
N GLU A 52 3.20 -15.13 -0.41
CA GLU A 52 3.99 -14.83 0.78
C GLU A 52 3.78 -13.37 1.13
N ALA A 53 3.19 -13.15 2.31
CA ALA A 53 2.88 -11.84 2.80
C ALA A 53 4.10 -11.29 3.55
N GLN A 54 4.68 -10.22 3.04
CA GLN A 54 5.75 -9.50 3.70
C GLN A 54 5.17 -8.33 4.48
N SER A 55 5.43 -8.27 5.79
CA SER A 55 5.08 -7.10 6.61
C SER A 55 5.82 -5.86 6.12
N VAL A 56 5.08 -4.76 5.93
CA VAL A 56 5.61 -3.48 5.46
C VAL A 56 5.01 -2.33 6.27
N GLN A 57 5.77 -1.23 6.36
CA GLN A 57 5.29 0.05 6.89
C GLN A 57 5.07 1.00 5.71
N LEU A 58 3.83 1.43 5.50
CA LEU A 58 3.49 2.44 4.51
C LEU A 58 3.57 3.85 5.11
N ILE A 59 3.89 4.82 4.26
CA ILE A 59 3.78 6.26 4.55
C ILE A 59 2.74 6.87 3.61
N ALA A 60 1.57 7.20 4.14
CA ALA A 60 0.51 7.87 3.39
C ALA A 60 0.66 9.39 3.52
N ILE A 61 0.78 10.08 2.38
CA ILE A 61 0.85 11.54 2.32
C ILE A 61 -0.52 12.14 2.01
N PRO A 62 -0.77 13.41 2.37
CA PRO A 62 -1.95 14.13 1.89
C PRO A 62 -2.07 14.08 0.36
N TYR A 63 -3.26 13.77 -0.14
CA TYR A 63 -3.49 13.56 -1.57
C TYR A 63 -3.04 14.74 -2.44
N PHE A 64 -3.31 15.96 -2.01
CA PHE A 64 -2.96 17.18 -2.74
C PHE A 64 -1.44 17.38 -2.92
N LEU A 65 -0.59 16.63 -2.20
CA LEU A 65 0.86 16.66 -2.33
C LEU A 65 1.40 15.61 -3.31
N TRP A 66 0.58 14.67 -3.78
CA TRP A 66 1.01 13.71 -4.78
C TRP A 66 1.44 14.40 -6.09
N GLY A 67 2.38 13.78 -6.81
CA GLY A 67 2.93 14.31 -8.06
C GLY A 67 4.09 15.30 -7.89
N ASN A 68 4.33 15.81 -6.67
CA ASN A 68 5.42 16.76 -6.40
C ASN A 68 6.81 16.10 -6.16
N ARG A 69 6.96 14.78 -6.38
CA ARG A 69 8.23 14.03 -6.23
C ARG A 69 8.61 13.23 -7.49
N GLY A 70 8.13 13.68 -8.65
CA GLY A 70 8.29 12.97 -9.91
C GLY A 70 7.23 11.87 -10.14
N MET A 71 7.24 11.29 -11.34
CA MET A 71 6.28 10.28 -11.79
C MET A 71 6.43 8.97 -11.03
N ASN A 72 5.44 8.65 -10.20
CA ASN A 72 5.36 7.40 -9.45
C ASN A 72 3.90 6.94 -9.35
N SER A 73 3.70 5.64 -9.08
CA SER A 73 2.36 5.09 -8.84
C SER A 73 1.71 5.69 -7.59
N MET A 74 0.39 5.83 -7.59
CA MET A 74 -0.39 6.26 -6.42
C MET A 74 -1.77 5.60 -6.40
N ARG A 75 -2.26 5.36 -5.19
CA ARG A 75 -3.61 4.87 -4.90
C ARG A 75 -4.14 5.60 -3.66
N ILE A 76 -5.43 5.89 -3.67
CA ILE A 76 -6.15 6.40 -2.50
C ILE A 76 -6.80 5.23 -1.77
N TRP A 77 -7.54 4.42 -2.51
CA TRP A 77 -8.18 3.22 -2.00
C TRP A 77 -7.19 2.05 -2.07
N VAL A 78 -6.83 1.55 -0.91
CA VAL A 78 -5.92 0.41 -0.74
C VAL A 78 -6.73 -0.73 -0.12
N PRO A 79 -6.61 -1.97 -0.63
CA PRO A 79 -7.31 -3.11 -0.04
C PRO A 79 -6.96 -3.28 1.44
N GLN A 80 -7.91 -3.74 2.22
CA GLN A 80 -7.70 -4.14 3.60
C GLN A 80 -7.23 -5.60 3.64
N ALA A 81 -6.21 -5.88 4.44
CA ALA A 81 -5.85 -7.24 4.81
C ALA A 81 -6.91 -7.80 5.75
N GLN A 82 -7.34 -9.05 5.49
CA GLN A 82 -8.30 -9.75 6.35
C GLN A 82 -7.70 -10.09 7.71
#